data_AF-A0A5D2M935-F1
#
_entry.id   AF-A0A5D2M935-F1
#
_cell.length_a   1.000
_cell.length_b   1.000
_cell.length_c   1.000
_cell.angle_alpha   90.00
_cell.angle_beta   90.00
_cell.angle_gamma   90.00
#
_symmetry.space_group_name_H-M   'P 1'
#
loop_
_entity.id
_entity.type
_entity.pdbx_description
1 polymer ?
#
loop_
_entity_poly.entity_id
_entity_poly.type
_entity_poly.pdbx_seq_one_letter_code
_entity_poly.pdbx_strand_id
1 'polypeptide(L)'
;MKFSSKPLPYFTTLCRIQERVLTAVQIGRVIRAQHKGVGSVFKAHTYHRKGLARFRSLNFGERNGYLKSVVTDVIYDLGHDTPLARVVFRHPFRYRKQKELFVAAEGMYTRQFVYCVIVFFGHSRLI
;
A
#
# COMPACT_ATOMS: atom_id res chain seq x y z
N MET A 1 -49.49 -27.69 -47.72
CA MET A 1 -48.70 -28.02 -46.51
C MET A 1 -47.75 -26.88 -46.19
N LYS A 2 -48.03 -26.10 -45.14
CA LYS A 2 -47.06 -25.22 -44.47
C LYS A 2 -47.37 -25.26 -42.98
N PHE A 3 -46.51 -25.91 -42.21
CA PHE A 3 -46.55 -25.88 -40.75
C PHE A 3 -46.19 -24.48 -40.28
N SER A 4 -47.12 -23.77 -39.63
CA SER A 4 -46.85 -22.54 -38.91
C SER A 4 -46.80 -22.89 -37.42
N SER A 5 -45.59 -23.06 -36.88
CA SER A 5 -45.38 -23.18 -35.44
C SER A 5 -45.55 -21.80 -34.80
N LYS A 6 -46.72 -21.57 -34.22
CA LYS A 6 -46.92 -20.44 -33.29
C LYS A 6 -46.36 -20.86 -31.92
N PRO A 7 -45.36 -20.16 -31.35
CA PRO A 7 -44.97 -20.41 -29.98
C PRO A 7 -46.05 -19.89 -29.02
N LEU A 8 -46.51 -20.75 -28.12
CA LEU A 8 -47.44 -20.43 -27.04
C LEU A 8 -46.77 -19.49 -26.01
N PRO A 9 -47.52 -18.56 -25.38
CA PRO A 9 -46.98 -17.62 -24.41
C PRO A 9 -47.00 -18.25 -23.01
N TYR A 10 -45.95 -18.95 -22.62
CA TYR A 10 -45.82 -19.47 -21.25
C TYR A 10 -44.42 -19.28 -20.67
N PHE A 11 -43.77 -18.10 -20.82
CA PHE A 11 -42.47 -17.91 -20.14
C PHE A 11 -42.10 -16.47 -19.75
N THR A 12 -43.06 -15.57 -19.49
CA THR A 12 -42.73 -14.17 -19.15
C THR A 12 -43.54 -13.54 -18.02
N THR A 13 -44.14 -14.30 -17.11
CA THR A 13 -44.88 -13.75 -15.96
C THR A 13 -44.15 -13.80 -14.61
N LEU A 14 -42.88 -14.21 -14.57
CA LEU A 14 -42.01 -14.05 -13.38
C LEU A 14 -40.86 -13.05 -13.59
N CYS A 15 -40.98 -12.14 -14.56
CA CYS A 15 -40.08 -10.98 -14.68
C CYS A 15 -40.91 -9.69 -14.74
N ARG A 16 -41.80 -9.49 -13.76
CA ARG A 16 -42.62 -8.26 -13.70
C ARG A 16 -43.01 -7.78 -12.30
N ILE A 17 -42.39 -8.31 -11.25
CA ILE A 17 -42.59 -7.85 -9.86
C ILE A 17 -41.31 -7.27 -9.23
N GLN A 18 -40.16 -7.31 -9.92
CA GLN A 18 -38.87 -6.90 -9.31
C GLN A 18 -38.31 -5.53 -9.76
N GLU A 19 -39.03 -4.76 -10.57
CA GLU A 19 -38.52 -3.46 -11.08
C GLU A 19 -39.12 -2.21 -10.40
N ARG A 20 -40.06 -2.34 -9.45
CA ARG A 20 -40.74 -1.19 -8.82
C ARG A 20 -40.20 -0.75 -7.45
N VAL A 21 -38.89 -0.83 -7.23
CA VAL A 21 -38.22 -0.17 -6.07
C VAL A 21 -37.09 0.78 -6.53
N LEU A 22 -36.94 1.01 -7.83
CA LEU A 22 -35.85 1.83 -8.40
C LEU A 22 -36.27 3.24 -8.82
N THR A 23 -37.31 3.83 -8.23
CA THR A 23 -37.75 5.21 -8.57
C THR A 23 -37.86 6.11 -7.34
N ALA A 24 -36.71 6.41 -6.74
CA ALA A 24 -36.50 7.63 -5.95
C ALA A 24 -35.00 7.98 -5.87
N VAL A 25 -34.26 7.83 -6.98
CA VAL A 25 -32.90 8.38 -7.08
C VAL A 25 -33.05 9.88 -7.33
N GLN A 26 -32.98 10.65 -6.25
CA GLN A 26 -32.82 12.10 -6.29
C GLN A 26 -31.50 12.40 -7.02
N ILE A 27 -31.57 12.78 -8.30
CA ILE A 27 -30.42 13.28 -9.07
C ILE A 27 -29.96 14.55 -8.36
N GLY A 28 -28.83 14.49 -7.65
CA GLY A 28 -28.27 15.65 -6.94
C GLY A 28 -27.57 15.39 -5.60
N ARG A 29 -27.47 14.13 -5.13
CA ARG A 29 -26.70 13.83 -3.89
C ARG A 29 -25.32 13.24 -4.21
N VAL A 30 -24.30 13.81 -3.57
CA VAL A 30 -22.90 13.38 -3.67
C VAL A 30 -22.78 11.95 -3.13
N ILE A 31 -22.21 11.05 -3.93
CA ILE A 31 -22.06 9.64 -3.55
C ILE A 31 -20.94 9.46 -2.53
N ARG A 32 -21.02 8.43 -1.68
CA ARG A 32 -19.98 8.15 -0.66
C ARG A 32 -18.57 8.07 -1.26
N ALA A 33 -18.43 7.59 -2.50
CA ALA A 33 -17.15 7.52 -3.20
C ALA A 33 -16.52 8.93 -3.40
N GLN A 34 -17.33 9.93 -3.75
CA GLN A 34 -16.88 11.31 -3.93
C GLN A 34 -16.48 11.95 -2.59
N HIS A 35 -17.16 11.61 -1.49
CA HIS A 35 -16.82 12.11 -0.15
C HIS A 35 -15.49 11.59 0.41
N LYS A 36 -14.90 10.51 -0.15
CA LYS A 36 -13.62 9.98 0.32
C LYS A 36 -12.41 10.87 -0.02
N GLY A 37 -12.50 11.70 -1.08
CA GLY A 37 -11.41 12.58 -1.50
C GLY A 37 -11.34 13.92 -0.76
N VAL A 38 -12.43 14.34 -0.13
CA VAL A 38 -12.55 15.67 0.52
C VAL A 38 -11.69 15.77 1.78
N GLY A 39 -11.30 14.64 2.39
CA GLY A 39 -10.51 14.64 3.62
C GLY A 39 -11.31 15.18 4.81
N SER A 40 -12.56 14.75 4.97
CA SER A 40 -13.36 15.00 6.19
C SER A 40 -13.28 13.78 7.12
N VAL A 41 -14.26 12.88 7.06
CA VAL A 41 -14.40 11.70 7.92
C VAL A 41 -13.49 10.55 7.49
N PHE A 42 -13.26 10.38 6.19
CA PHE A 42 -12.49 9.25 5.63
C PHE A 42 -10.96 9.46 5.64
N LYS A 43 -10.42 10.06 6.70
CA LYS A 43 -8.96 10.18 6.88
C LYS A 43 -8.37 8.90 7.45
N ALA A 44 -7.10 8.64 7.14
CA ALA A 44 -6.35 7.56 7.77
C ALA A 44 -6.12 7.86 9.25
N HIS A 45 -6.31 6.85 10.11
CA HIS A 45 -5.98 6.94 11.53
C HIS A 45 -4.48 6.69 11.73
N THR A 46 -3.69 7.75 11.85
CA THR A 46 -2.21 7.66 11.87
C THR A 46 -1.57 7.91 13.22
N TYR A 47 -2.34 8.10 14.30
CA TYR A 47 -1.80 8.48 15.62
C TYR A 47 -0.77 7.49 16.19
N HIS A 48 -1.00 6.18 16.02
CA HIS A 48 -0.10 5.14 16.52
C HIS A 48 0.98 4.68 15.51
N ARG A 49 0.99 5.25 14.29
CA ARG A 49 2.01 4.92 13.30
C ARG A 49 3.37 5.48 13.73
N LYS A 50 4.39 4.65 13.66
CA LYS A 50 5.77 4.94 14.06
C LYS A 50 6.50 5.72 12.98
N GLY A 51 6.22 5.46 11.71
CA GLY A 51 6.78 6.24 10.62
C GLY A 51 6.66 5.56 9.26
N LEU A 52 7.21 6.22 8.25
CA LEU A 52 7.23 5.70 6.89
C LEU A 52 8.33 4.64 6.75
N ALA A 53 7.96 3.45 6.31
CA ALA A 53 8.89 2.43 5.88
C ALA A 53 9.46 2.82 4.50
N ARG A 54 10.67 3.37 4.48
CA ARG A 54 11.34 3.75 3.23
C ARG A 54 12.84 3.60 3.35
N PHE A 55 13.47 3.36 2.21
CA PHE A 55 14.90 3.50 2.12
C PHE A 55 15.31 4.96 2.32
N ARG A 56 16.51 5.14 2.87
CA ARG A 56 17.11 6.46 3.03
C ARG A 56 17.45 7.06 1.67
N SER A 57 17.75 8.35 1.65
CA SER A 57 18.24 9.00 0.44
C SER A 57 19.57 8.39 -0.01
N LEU A 58 19.69 8.15 -1.32
CA LEU A 58 20.89 7.58 -1.94
C LEU A 58 22.08 8.53 -1.76
N ASN A 59 23.08 8.13 -0.98
CA ASN A 59 24.30 8.91 -0.77
C ASN A 59 25.47 8.42 -1.62
N PHE A 60 26.52 9.24 -1.76
CA PHE A 60 27.74 8.88 -2.49
C PHE A 60 28.32 7.52 -2.06
N GLY A 61 28.33 7.23 -0.75
CA GLY A 61 28.84 5.97 -0.22
C GLY A 61 28.10 4.71 -0.70
N GLU A 62 26.80 4.79 -1.01
CA GLU A 62 26.03 3.64 -1.55
C GLU A 62 26.14 3.52 -3.06
N ARG A 63 26.47 4.63 -3.75
CA ARG A 63 26.68 4.63 -5.21
C ARG A 63 28.00 3.99 -5.58
N ASN A 64 29.04 4.27 -4.80
CA ASN A 64 30.42 3.88 -5.10
C ASN A 64 30.91 2.71 -4.22
N GLY A 65 30.15 2.31 -3.21
CA GLY A 65 30.53 1.25 -2.29
C GLY A 65 29.31 0.76 -1.50
N TYR A 66 29.55 0.31 -0.27
CA TYR A 66 28.51 -0.15 0.64
C TYR A 66 28.50 0.68 1.93
N LEU A 67 27.34 0.79 2.55
CA LEU A 67 27.20 1.37 3.88
C LEU A 67 26.84 0.28 4.88
N LYS A 68 27.70 0.10 5.88
CA LYS A 68 27.45 -0.81 7.01
C LYS A 68 26.57 -0.13 8.04
N SER A 69 25.52 -0.82 8.45
CA SER A 69 24.53 -0.37 9.43
C SER A 69 24.18 -1.47 10.41
N VAL A 70 23.50 -1.11 11.50
CA VAL A 70 23.10 -2.06 12.55
C VAL A 70 21.60 -1.96 12.77
N VAL A 71 20.92 -3.11 12.76
CA VAL A 71 19.53 -3.21 13.21
C VAL A 71 19.50 -3.06 14.72
N THR A 72 18.81 -2.05 15.24
CA THR A 72 18.64 -1.92 16.69
C THR A 72 17.48 -2.77 17.17
N ASP A 73 16.31 -2.58 16.57
CA ASP A 73 15.05 -3.19 17.02
C ASP A 73 14.20 -3.58 15.82
N VAL A 74 13.44 -4.66 15.95
CA VAL A 74 12.36 -5.03 15.03
C VAL A 74 11.05 -4.67 15.73
N ILE A 75 10.28 -3.75 15.16
CA ILE A 75 9.09 -3.16 15.75
C ILE A 75 7.86 -3.49 14.90
N TYR A 76 6.70 -3.52 15.54
CA TYR A 76 5.40 -3.57 14.88
C TYR A 76 4.81 -2.16 14.72
N ASP A 77 4.20 -1.87 13.57
CA ASP A 77 3.55 -0.59 13.24
C ASP A 77 2.06 -0.80 12.93
N LEU A 78 1.19 0.08 13.44
CA LEU A 78 -0.26 -0.07 13.28
C LEU A 78 -0.70 0.20 11.83
N GLY A 79 -1.33 -0.80 11.22
CA GLY A 79 -1.76 -0.73 9.82
C GLY A 79 -0.64 -1.03 8.82
N HIS A 80 0.41 -1.70 9.29
CA HIS A 80 1.35 -2.47 8.48
C HIS A 80 1.20 -3.95 8.84
N ASP A 81 1.14 -4.80 7.81
CA ASP A 81 1.10 -6.26 7.98
C ASP A 81 2.50 -6.85 8.17
N THR A 82 3.53 -6.07 7.87
CA THR A 82 4.95 -6.46 7.98
C THR A 82 5.62 -5.75 9.15
N PRO A 83 6.52 -6.42 9.89
CA PRO A 83 7.34 -5.74 10.88
C PRO A 83 8.30 -4.74 10.24
N LEU A 84 8.64 -3.68 10.98
CA LEU A 84 9.62 -2.68 10.58
C LEU A 84 10.93 -2.88 11.34
N ALA A 85 12.05 -2.78 10.64
CA ALA A 85 13.38 -2.76 11.24
C ALA A 85 13.82 -1.31 11.48
N ARG A 86 14.19 -0.99 12.72
CA ARG A 86 14.90 0.24 13.05
C ARG A 86 16.38 0.02 12.75
N VAL A 87 16.88 0.69 11.72
CA VAL A 87 18.28 0.59 11.30
C VAL A 87 19.01 1.89 11.60
N VAL A 88 20.18 1.76 12.21
CA VAL A 88 21.02 2.90 12.58
C VAL A 88 22.24 2.95 11.69
N PHE A 89 22.35 4.06 10.97
CA PHE A 89 23.47 4.41 10.11
C PHE A 89 24.38 5.43 10.78
N ARG A 90 25.67 5.39 10.42
CA ARG A 90 26.59 6.49 10.68
C ARG A 90 26.47 7.52 9.57
N HIS A 91 26.33 8.78 9.93
CA HIS A 91 26.33 9.86 8.96
C HIS A 91 27.74 10.00 8.34
N PRO A 92 27.89 10.14 7.00
CA PRO A 92 29.20 10.12 6.34
C PRO A 92 30.09 11.33 6.71
N PHE A 93 29.50 12.53 6.76
CA PHE A 93 30.27 13.76 6.95
C PHE A 93 30.27 14.33 8.37
N ARG A 94 29.38 13.86 9.25
CA ARG A 94 29.15 14.48 10.57
C ARG A 94 29.09 13.39 11.61
N TYR A 95 29.52 13.69 12.84
CA TYR A 95 29.38 12.76 13.97
C TYR A 95 27.92 12.69 14.44
N ARG A 96 27.08 11.98 13.67
CA ARG A 96 25.65 11.78 13.95
C ARG A 96 25.24 10.35 13.56
N LYS A 97 24.24 9.82 14.26
CA LYS A 97 23.60 8.53 13.95
C LYS A 97 22.25 8.79 13.28
N GLN A 98 22.07 8.34 12.04
CA GLN A 98 20.80 8.43 11.33
C GLN A 98 19.97 7.19 11.64
N LYS A 99 18.75 7.36 12.15
CA LYS A 99 17.82 6.28 12.44
C LYS A 99 16.79 6.23 11.34
N GLU A 100 16.70 5.12 10.63
CA GLU A 100 15.78 4.91 9.51
C GLU A 100 14.90 3.69 9.80
N LEU A 101 13.70 3.67 9.22
CA LEU A 101 12.73 2.58 9.34
C LEU A 101 12.65 1.84 8.02
N PHE A 102 13.04 0.58 8.01
CA PHE A 102 12.91 -0.31 6.86
C PHE A 102 11.82 -1.34 7.06
N VAL A 103 11.35 -1.91 5.96
CA VAL A 103 10.60 -3.16 6.01
C VAL A 103 11.57 -4.26 6.43
N ALA A 104 11.22 -5.01 7.47
CA ALA A 104 12.05 -6.11 7.91
C ALA A 104 11.89 -7.29 6.94
N ALA A 105 13.00 -7.83 6.46
CA ALA A 105 13.02 -9.10 5.77
C ALA A 105 12.87 -10.25 6.77
N GLU A 106 12.36 -11.39 6.31
CA GLU A 106 12.27 -12.60 7.13
C GLU A 106 13.65 -12.99 7.66
N GLY A 107 13.72 -13.38 8.93
CA GLY A 107 14.97 -13.73 9.59
C GLY A 107 15.87 -12.55 10.01
N MET A 108 15.42 -11.29 9.83
CA MET A 108 16.14 -10.16 10.43
C MET A 108 16.07 -10.21 11.96
N TYR A 109 17.22 -9.99 12.61
CA TYR A 109 17.33 -10.03 14.06
C TYR A 109 18.04 -8.78 14.61
N THR A 110 17.91 -8.55 15.91
CA THR A 110 18.50 -7.39 16.56
C THR A 110 20.02 -7.49 16.58
N ARG A 111 20.71 -6.35 16.45
CA ARG A 111 22.17 -6.24 16.30
C ARG A 111 22.76 -6.88 15.05
N GLN A 112 21.94 -7.32 14.11
CA GLN A 112 22.40 -7.74 12.79
C GLN A 112 23.04 -6.57 12.04
N PHE A 113 24.14 -6.84 11.33
CA PHE A 113 24.72 -5.89 10.39
C PHE A 113 23.99 -5.95 9.05
N VAL A 114 23.52 -4.81 8.57
CA VAL A 114 22.90 -4.67 7.26
C VAL A 114 23.81 -3.83 6.38
N TYR A 115 24.09 -4.34 5.18
CA TYR A 115 24.92 -3.67 4.19
C TYR A 115 24.02 -3.14 3.08
N CYS A 116 24.01 -1.82 2.89
CA CYS A 116 23.28 -1.19 1.80
C CYS A 116 24.23 -0.90 0.65
N VAL A 117 23.89 -1.37 -0.55
CA VAL A 117 24.66 -1.19 -1.79
C VAL A 117 23.69 -0.93 -2.93
N ILE A 118 24.09 -0.17 -3.94
CA ILE A 118 23.29 -0.05 -5.17
C ILE A 118 23.34 -1.36 -5.97
N VAL A 119 22.19 -1.91 -6.31
CA VAL A 119 22.10 -3.07 -7.21
C VAL A 119 21.63 -2.57 -8.57
N PHE A 120 22.51 -2.62 -9.57
CA PHE A 120 22.14 -2.30 -10.94
C PHE A 120 21.46 -3.50 -11.60
N PHE A 121 20.20 -3.35 -12.01
CA PHE A 121 19.52 -4.31 -12.87
C PHE A 121 19.13 -3.61 -14.19
N GLY A 122 20.00 -3.71 -15.19
CA GLY A 122 19.85 -3.00 -16.48
C GLY A 122 20.09 -1.49 -16.38
N HIS A 123 19.30 -0.68 -17.12
CA HIS A 123 19.36 0.79 -17.08
C HIS A 123 18.61 1.43 -15.90
N SER A 124 17.81 0.64 -15.19
CA SER A 124 16.99 1.10 -14.06
C SER A 124 17.74 0.84 -12.74
N ARG A 125 17.93 1.91 -11.96
CA ARG A 125 18.45 1.82 -10.59
C ARG A 125 17.34 1.25 -9.70
N LEU A 126 17.44 -0.01 -9.33
CA LEU A 126 16.63 -0.58 -8.26
C LEU A 126 17.43 -0.56 -6.96
N ILE A 127 16.69 -0.39 -5.87
CA ILE A 127 17.18 -0.05 -4.54
C ILE A 127 17.89 -1.25 -3.92
#